data_AF-A0A177VFL6-F1
#
_entry.id   AF-A0A177VFL6-F1
#
_cell.length_a   1.000
_cell.length_b   1.000
_cell.length_c   1.000
_cell.angle_alpha   90.00
_cell.angle_beta   90.00
_cell.angle_gamma   90.00
#
_symmetry.space_group_name_H-M   'P 1'
#
loop_
_entity.id
_entity.type
_entity.pdbx_description
1 polymer ?
#
loop_
_entity_poly.entity_id
_entity_poly.type
_entity_poly.pdbx_seq_one_letter_code
_entity_poly.pdbx_strand_id
1 'polypeptide(L)'
;MTASRSAALLRAALPQIPSHGFTLAAVVAGARHLPNDFYRGRPTPQSGGDDTDQLRGTIGALFPGPPTARTSVERTLFSAWDRDACAQAFEAKEVELRNGSSGGGGGGGSPEDASSAGLQTVTAMLQRRLASNDPVRDYLLKAFALESAHPLPLPSLPSSVQTALPFLRLLPQHPALPDPLPLLSRAGRIADEACRSPLVSQAWRQSLDGPEWYAIRARLAFAYLAGELHLLSPSSTLASSQDLLRRLAQRPALLDALSTTSGNVRSFLEWGGRSWIGILRSRGL
;
A
#
# COMPACT_ATOMS: atom_id res chain seq x y z
N MET A 1 -26.59 1.02 6.64
CA MET A 1 -26.20 0.87 8.06
C MET A 1 -25.03 -0.11 8.28
N THR A 2 -24.86 -1.16 7.48
CA THR A 2 -23.74 -2.15 7.60
C THR A 2 -22.35 -1.57 7.32
N ALA A 3 -22.21 -0.65 6.36
CA ALA A 3 -20.94 -0.01 6.00
C ALA A 3 -20.30 0.78 7.16
N SER A 4 -21.11 1.33 8.07
CA SER A 4 -20.61 2.01 9.27
C SER A 4 -20.03 1.03 10.30
N ARG A 5 -20.60 -0.19 10.37
CA ARG A 5 -20.14 -1.22 11.31
C ARG A 5 -18.82 -1.85 10.87
N SER A 6 -18.71 -2.25 9.60
CA SER A 6 -17.45 -2.80 9.09
C SER A 6 -16.31 -1.77 9.19
N ALA A 7 -16.57 -0.49 8.88
CA ALA A 7 -15.56 0.56 8.99
C ALA A 7 -15.08 0.77 10.44
N ALA A 8 -15.99 0.80 11.42
CA ALA A 8 -15.61 0.93 12.83
C ALA A 8 -14.79 -0.27 13.33
N LEU A 9 -15.18 -1.48 12.95
CA LEU A 9 -14.43 -2.70 13.24
C LEU A 9 -13.01 -2.66 12.69
N LEU A 10 -12.87 -2.32 11.40
CA LEU A 10 -11.56 -2.21 10.76
C LEU A 10 -10.69 -1.15 11.45
N ARG A 11 -11.27 0.01 11.79
CA ARG A 11 -10.55 1.08 12.51
C ARG A 11 -10.09 0.61 13.89
N ALA A 12 -10.94 -0.07 14.66
CA ALA A 12 -10.58 -0.61 15.97
C ALA A 12 -9.49 -1.70 15.89
N ALA A 13 -9.39 -2.38 14.75
CA ALA A 13 -8.40 -3.43 14.51
C ALA A 13 -7.01 -2.90 14.15
N LEU A 14 -6.87 -1.67 13.62
CA LEU A 14 -5.59 -1.14 13.13
C LEU A 14 -4.46 -1.17 14.18
N PRO A 15 -4.69 -0.77 15.45
CA PRO A 15 -3.64 -0.82 16.47
C PRO A 15 -3.19 -2.25 16.82
N GLN A 16 -3.97 -3.26 16.45
CA GLN A 16 -3.70 -4.67 16.75
C GLN A 16 -2.89 -5.38 15.67
N ILE A 17 -2.72 -4.76 14.49
CA ILE A 17 -1.99 -5.34 13.35
C ILE A 17 -0.53 -5.65 13.68
N PRO A 18 0.25 -4.82 14.40
CA PRO A 18 1.64 -5.14 14.73
C PRO A 18 1.81 -6.43 15.56
N SER A 19 0.78 -6.87 16.28
CA SER A 19 0.85 -8.09 17.11
C SER A 19 0.18 -9.31 16.45
N HIS A 20 -0.83 -9.07 15.60
CA HIS A 20 -1.68 -10.13 15.05
C HIS A 20 -1.63 -10.24 13.51
N GLY A 21 -0.94 -9.32 12.85
CA GLY A 21 -0.93 -9.16 11.40
C GLY A 21 -2.30 -8.80 10.81
N PHE A 22 -2.38 -8.86 9.48
CA PHE A 22 -3.63 -8.66 8.73
C PHE A 22 -4.51 -9.91 8.81
N THR A 23 -5.12 -10.16 9.97
CA THR A 23 -5.88 -11.40 10.24
C THR A 23 -7.20 -11.13 10.97
N LEU A 24 -8.07 -12.15 10.99
CA LEU A 24 -9.28 -12.15 11.81
C LEU A 24 -8.97 -11.94 13.31
N ALA A 25 -7.83 -12.42 13.80
CA ALA A 25 -7.44 -12.25 15.19
C ALA A 25 -7.26 -10.76 15.57
N ALA A 26 -6.69 -9.95 14.66
CA ALA A 26 -6.57 -8.51 14.87
C ALA A 26 -7.95 -7.83 14.97
N VAL A 27 -8.92 -8.26 14.15
CA VAL A 27 -10.28 -7.74 14.18
C VAL A 27 -11.02 -8.14 15.46
N VAL A 28 -10.89 -9.39 15.89
CA VAL A 28 -11.47 -9.87 17.16
C VAL A 28 -10.85 -9.13 18.35
N ALA A 29 -9.53 -8.93 18.36
CA ALA A 29 -8.85 -8.16 19.40
C ALA A 29 -9.30 -6.70 19.43
N GLY A 30 -9.42 -6.06 18.26
CA GLY A 30 -9.93 -4.69 18.14
C GLY A 30 -11.39 -4.56 18.58
N ALA A 31 -12.23 -5.52 18.20
CA ALA A 31 -13.65 -5.54 18.50
C ALA A 31 -13.96 -5.52 20.01
N ARG A 32 -13.08 -6.10 20.84
CA ARG A 32 -13.21 -6.10 22.32
C ARG A 32 -13.17 -4.70 22.94
N HIS A 33 -12.66 -3.71 22.21
CA HIS A 33 -12.60 -2.31 22.66
C HIS A 33 -13.83 -1.50 22.21
N LEU A 34 -14.74 -2.09 21.43
CA LEU A 34 -15.95 -1.43 20.97
C LEU A 34 -17.12 -1.74 21.92
N PRO A 35 -18.12 -0.83 22.04
CA PRO A 35 -19.29 -1.06 22.89
C PRO A 35 -20.02 -2.36 22.54
N ASN A 36 -20.49 -3.10 23.54
CA ASN A 36 -21.14 -4.41 23.35
C ASN A 36 -22.37 -4.39 22.44
N ASP A 37 -23.03 -3.23 22.32
CA ASP A 37 -24.20 -3.03 21.46
C ASP A 37 -23.87 -3.14 19.95
N PHE A 38 -22.58 -3.12 19.60
CA PHE A 38 -22.12 -3.14 18.21
C PHE A 38 -22.31 -4.51 17.53
N TYR A 39 -22.30 -5.60 18.31
CA TYR A 39 -22.36 -6.99 17.81
C TYR A 39 -23.55 -7.79 18.31
N ARG A 40 -24.28 -7.29 19.32
CA ARG A 40 -25.54 -7.92 19.74
C ARG A 40 -26.60 -7.69 18.65
N GLY A 41 -26.83 -8.74 17.86
CA GLY A 41 -28.11 -8.92 17.18
C GLY A 41 -29.24 -9.05 18.20
N ARG A 42 -30.50 -8.98 17.73
CA ARG A 42 -31.71 -9.14 18.55
C ARG A 42 -31.50 -10.26 19.58
N PRO A 43 -31.67 -10.00 20.89
CA PRO A 43 -31.36 -11.00 21.91
C PRO A 43 -32.26 -12.21 21.70
N THR A 44 -31.66 -13.32 21.26
CA THR A 44 -32.30 -14.63 21.30
C THR A 44 -32.05 -15.20 22.70
N PRO A 45 -33.08 -15.34 23.54
CA PRO A 45 -32.90 -15.99 24.83
C PRO A 45 -32.67 -17.48 24.55
N GLN A 46 -31.44 -17.99 24.74
CA GLN A 46 -31.12 -19.39 25.14
C GLN A 46 -29.74 -19.93 24.71
N SER A 47 -28.87 -19.22 23.98
CA SER A 47 -27.54 -19.78 23.70
C SER A 47 -26.51 -19.37 24.75
N GLY A 48 -26.17 -20.28 25.66
CA GLY A 48 -24.95 -20.24 26.46
C GLY A 48 -23.68 -20.53 25.63
N GLY A 49 -23.65 -20.08 24.39
CA GLY A 49 -22.48 -20.18 23.51
C GLY A 49 -21.48 -19.07 23.84
N ASP A 50 -20.20 -19.38 23.69
CA ASP A 50 -19.09 -18.45 23.91
C ASP A 50 -19.29 -17.17 23.06
N ASP A 51 -19.37 -16.00 23.71
CA ASP A 51 -19.54 -14.68 23.07
C ASP A 51 -18.54 -14.46 21.92
N THR A 52 -17.37 -15.12 21.98
CA THR A 52 -16.35 -15.05 20.94
C THR A 52 -16.74 -15.74 19.64
N ASP A 53 -17.51 -16.83 19.68
CA ASP A 53 -17.97 -17.54 18.49
C ASP A 53 -19.08 -16.76 17.78
N GLN A 54 -19.97 -16.11 18.53
CA GLN A 54 -20.98 -15.22 17.96
C GLN A 54 -20.32 -14.01 17.28
N LEU A 55 -19.29 -13.44 17.90
CA LEU A 55 -18.50 -12.35 17.31
C LEU A 55 -17.82 -12.80 16.01
N ARG A 56 -17.17 -13.98 16.01
CA ARG A 56 -16.55 -14.54 14.80
C ARG A 56 -17.55 -14.76 13.68
N GLY A 57 -18.73 -15.29 13.99
CA GLY A 57 -19.82 -15.46 13.02
C GLY A 57 -20.28 -14.13 12.42
N THR A 58 -20.42 -13.10 13.26
CA THR A 58 -20.81 -11.74 12.82
C THR A 58 -19.73 -11.12 11.92
N ILE A 59 -18.45 -11.25 12.28
CA ILE A 59 -17.35 -10.77 11.46
C ILE A 59 -17.31 -11.53 10.12
N GLY A 60 -17.48 -12.85 10.13
CA GLY A 60 -17.54 -13.66 8.91
C GLY A 60 -18.67 -13.23 7.96
N ALA A 61 -19.82 -12.84 8.50
CA ALA A 61 -20.93 -12.31 7.70
C ALA A 61 -20.63 -10.91 7.11
N LEU A 62 -19.84 -10.08 7.80
CA LEU A 62 -19.44 -8.74 7.33
C LEU A 62 -18.32 -8.79 6.27
N PHE A 63 -17.49 -9.83 6.30
CA PHE A 63 -16.33 -10.00 5.43
C PHE A 63 -16.34 -11.38 4.75
N PRO A 64 -17.31 -11.61 3.83
CA PRO A 64 -17.48 -12.91 3.22
C PRO A 64 -16.35 -13.26 2.24
N GLY A 65 -16.10 -14.56 2.08
CA GLY A 65 -15.21 -15.11 1.05
C GLY A 65 -13.87 -15.63 1.59
N PRO A 66 -13.09 -16.34 0.74
CA PRO A 66 -11.77 -16.83 1.10
C PRO A 66 -10.77 -15.68 1.33
N PRO A 67 -9.61 -15.91 1.98
CA PRO A 67 -8.61 -14.87 2.26
C PRO A 67 -8.14 -14.07 1.02
N THR A 68 -8.21 -14.65 -0.17
CA THR A 68 -7.87 -14.01 -1.45
C THR A 68 -8.98 -13.11 -2.02
N ALA A 69 -10.23 -13.29 -1.58
CA ALA A 69 -11.35 -12.48 -2.04
C ALA A 69 -11.20 -11.02 -1.60
N ARG A 70 -11.59 -10.07 -2.45
CA ARG A 70 -11.52 -8.63 -2.13
C ARG A 70 -12.30 -8.23 -0.88
N THR A 71 -13.32 -9.01 -0.53
CA THR A 71 -14.19 -8.82 0.62
C THR A 71 -13.68 -9.54 1.88
N SER A 72 -12.55 -10.24 1.81
CA SER A 72 -11.97 -10.93 2.95
C SER A 72 -11.51 -9.96 4.03
N VAL A 73 -11.46 -10.45 5.26
CA VAL A 73 -10.96 -9.68 6.40
C VAL A 73 -9.54 -9.19 6.13
N GLU A 74 -8.68 -10.06 5.61
CA GLU A 74 -7.26 -9.76 5.40
C GLU A 74 -7.05 -8.63 4.40
N ARG A 75 -7.74 -8.67 3.25
CA ARG A 75 -7.61 -7.63 2.20
C ARG A 75 -8.28 -6.32 2.60
N THR A 76 -9.45 -6.40 3.22
CA THR A 76 -10.15 -5.19 3.68
C THR A 76 -9.40 -4.50 4.82
N LEU A 77 -8.80 -5.26 5.73
CA LEU A 77 -7.94 -4.75 6.80
C LEU A 77 -6.63 -4.17 6.25
N PHE A 78 -5.98 -4.83 5.29
CA PHE A 78 -4.81 -4.28 4.62
C PHE A 78 -5.12 -2.97 3.88
N SER A 79 -6.25 -2.90 3.17
CA SER A 79 -6.70 -1.66 2.52
C SER A 79 -7.10 -0.56 3.53
N ALA A 80 -7.62 -0.93 4.70
CA ALA A 80 -7.92 0.03 5.77
C ALA A 80 -6.63 0.59 6.38
N TRP A 81 -5.66 -0.28 6.63
CA TRP A 81 -4.32 0.12 7.07
C TRP A 81 -3.67 1.08 6.09
N ASP A 82 -3.75 0.82 4.79
CA ASP A 82 -3.17 1.71 3.79
C ASP A 82 -3.72 3.13 3.85
N ARG A 83 -5.05 3.25 3.95
CA ARG A 83 -5.74 4.53 4.01
C ARG A 83 -5.40 5.29 5.29
N ASP A 84 -5.40 4.59 6.42
CA ASP A 84 -5.07 5.18 7.71
C ASP A 84 -3.61 5.64 7.78
N ALA A 85 -2.68 4.80 7.32
CA ALA A 85 -1.27 5.11 7.25
C ALA A 85 -0.96 6.28 6.29
N CYS A 86 -1.70 6.41 5.17
CA CYS A 86 -1.62 7.59 4.31
C CYS A 86 -2.09 8.85 5.05
N ALA A 87 -3.28 8.79 5.66
CA ALA A 87 -3.84 9.91 6.41
C ALA A 87 -2.87 10.40 7.50
N GLN A 88 -2.37 9.49 8.34
CA GLN A 88 -1.41 9.81 9.40
C GLN A 88 -0.11 10.40 8.85
N ALA A 89 0.45 9.82 7.78
CA ALA A 89 1.69 10.31 7.19
C ALA A 89 1.55 11.73 6.64
N PHE A 90 0.39 12.04 6.07
CA PHE A 90 0.13 13.31 5.41
C PHE A 90 -0.23 14.39 6.43
N GLU A 91 -1.07 14.07 7.42
CA GLU A 91 -1.39 14.95 8.55
C GLU A 91 -0.14 15.31 9.35
N ALA A 92 0.73 14.34 9.65
CA ALA A 92 1.99 14.61 10.34
C ALA A 92 2.89 15.58 9.52
N LYS A 93 2.87 15.49 8.19
CA LYS A 93 3.64 16.42 7.35
C LYS A 93 3.00 17.81 7.32
N GLU A 94 1.67 17.89 7.36
CA GLU A 94 0.96 19.15 7.49
C GLU A 94 1.34 19.89 8.79
N VAL A 95 1.35 19.18 9.91
CA VAL A 95 1.75 19.76 11.22
C VAL A 95 3.20 20.24 11.19
N GLU A 96 4.10 19.46 10.60
CA GLU A 96 5.51 19.84 10.44
C GLU A 96 5.67 21.14 9.62
N LEU A 97 4.96 21.25 8.49
CA LEU A 97 5.00 22.44 7.64
C LEU A 97 4.39 23.66 8.34
N ARG A 98 3.28 23.50 9.07
CA ARG A 98 2.69 24.58 9.87
C ARG A 98 3.64 25.09 10.95
N ASN A 99 4.35 24.19 11.64
CA ASN A 99 5.31 24.57 12.67
C ASN A 99 6.57 25.23 12.09
N GLY A 100 7.05 24.74 10.94
CA GLY A 100 8.23 25.29 10.26
C GLY A 100 8.00 26.62 9.52
N SER A 101 6.75 26.96 9.20
CA SER A 101 6.41 28.17 8.42
C SER A 101 6.35 29.46 9.24
N SER A 102 6.69 29.41 10.54
CA SER A 102 6.68 30.56 11.44
C SER A 102 7.85 31.55 11.25
N GLY A 103 8.76 31.31 10.28
CA GLY A 103 10.03 32.05 10.19
C GLY A 103 10.52 32.56 8.82
N GLY A 104 9.74 32.54 7.73
CA GLY A 104 10.27 32.96 6.41
C GLY A 104 9.24 33.61 5.49
N GLY A 105 9.38 34.92 5.28
CA GLY A 105 8.55 35.72 4.39
C GLY A 105 8.71 35.40 2.90
N GLY A 106 7.83 36.02 2.12
CA GLY A 106 7.65 35.89 0.66
C GLY A 106 8.96 35.88 -0.13
N GLY A 107 9.05 35.17 -1.25
CA GLY A 107 8.21 35.37 -2.42
C GLY A 107 9.16 35.69 -3.56
N GLY A 108 9.17 34.83 -4.60
CA GLY A 108 10.06 35.00 -5.76
C GLY A 108 10.89 33.76 -6.16
N GLY A 109 10.50 32.54 -5.77
CA GLY A 109 11.15 31.33 -6.28
C GLY A 109 10.84 31.11 -7.76
N SER A 110 11.84 30.70 -8.54
CA SER A 110 11.68 30.30 -9.94
C SER A 110 10.65 29.16 -10.05
N PRO A 111 9.93 28.99 -11.18
CA PRO A 111 9.09 27.81 -11.41
C PRO A 111 9.85 26.48 -11.22
N GLU A 112 11.17 26.46 -11.47
CA GLU A 112 12.02 25.31 -11.19
C GLU A 112 12.17 25.02 -9.69
N ASP A 113 12.28 26.06 -8.86
CA ASP A 113 12.34 25.93 -7.40
C ASP A 113 11.02 25.40 -6.85
N ALA A 114 9.89 25.92 -7.37
CA ALA A 114 8.57 25.42 -7.03
C ALA A 114 8.41 23.95 -7.41
N SER A 115 8.99 23.53 -8.54
CA SER A 115 8.93 22.16 -9.00
C SER A 115 9.74 21.19 -8.15
N SER A 116 10.97 21.58 -7.82
CA SER A 116 11.84 20.84 -6.91
C SER A 116 11.21 20.73 -5.51
N ALA A 117 10.66 21.83 -4.97
CA ALA A 117 10.02 21.84 -3.66
C ALA A 117 8.77 20.95 -3.60
N GLY A 118 7.94 20.97 -4.65
CA GLY A 118 6.77 20.10 -4.75
C GLY A 118 7.15 18.61 -4.75
N LEU A 119 8.11 18.24 -5.59
CA LEU A 119 8.62 16.86 -5.66
C LEU A 119 9.23 16.40 -4.33
N GLN A 120 10.01 17.26 -3.66
CA GLN A 120 10.59 16.97 -2.35
C GLN A 120 9.52 16.76 -1.29
N THR A 121 8.47 17.59 -1.29
CA THR A 121 7.34 17.47 -0.36
C THR A 121 6.64 16.12 -0.55
N VAL A 122 6.29 15.78 -1.79
CA VAL A 122 5.66 14.48 -2.10
C VAL A 122 6.56 13.31 -1.72
N THR A 123 7.85 13.40 -2.03
CA THR A 123 8.84 12.37 -1.66
C THR A 123 8.90 12.17 -0.15
N ALA A 124 8.93 13.26 0.64
CA ALA A 124 8.92 13.19 2.10
C ALA A 124 7.64 12.55 2.66
N MET A 125 6.48 12.87 2.07
CA MET A 125 5.21 12.22 2.43
C MET A 125 5.24 10.71 2.17
N LEU A 126 5.76 10.30 1.01
CA LEU A 126 5.91 8.89 0.67
C LEU A 126 6.93 8.17 1.56
N GLN A 127 8.03 8.81 1.96
CA GLN A 127 8.99 8.26 2.92
C GLN A 127 8.35 8.05 4.30
N ARG A 128 7.53 8.99 4.76
CA ARG A 128 6.80 8.86 6.04
C ARG A 128 5.73 7.77 5.96
N ARG A 129 5.02 7.68 4.84
CA ARG A 129 4.11 6.56 4.58
C ARG A 129 4.86 5.23 4.58
N LEU A 130 6.04 5.15 3.97
CA LEU A 130 6.88 3.95 3.99
C LEU A 130 7.31 3.60 5.43
N ALA A 131 7.60 4.58 6.29
CA ALA A 131 7.97 4.34 7.69
C ALA A 131 6.87 3.63 8.50
N SER A 132 5.60 3.92 8.22
CA SER A 132 4.50 3.23 8.91
C SER A 132 4.47 1.72 8.64
N ASN A 133 5.10 1.23 7.57
CA ASN A 133 5.16 -0.20 7.27
C ASN A 133 6.16 -0.98 8.13
N ASP A 134 7.12 -0.31 8.76
CA ASP A 134 8.17 -0.92 9.58
C ASP A 134 7.62 -1.81 10.73
N PRO A 135 6.66 -1.35 11.58
CA PRO A 135 6.12 -2.18 12.66
C PRO A 135 5.30 -3.39 12.19
N VAL A 136 4.90 -3.44 10.93
CA VAL A 136 4.07 -4.53 10.37
C VAL A 136 4.80 -5.31 9.28
N ARG A 137 6.11 -5.09 9.15
CA ARG A 137 6.98 -5.63 8.09
C ARG A 137 6.82 -7.14 7.89
N ASP A 138 6.81 -7.89 8.97
CA ASP A 138 6.71 -9.36 8.94
C ASP A 138 5.38 -9.87 8.37
N TYR A 139 4.33 -9.06 8.43
CA TYR A 139 3.00 -9.41 7.93
C TYR A 139 2.73 -8.88 6.52
N LEU A 140 3.52 -7.90 6.05
CA LEU A 140 3.32 -7.27 4.74
C LEU A 140 3.57 -8.24 3.59
N LEU A 141 4.57 -9.12 3.69
CA LEU A 141 4.83 -10.09 2.63
C LEU A 141 3.61 -10.99 2.35
N LYS A 142 2.94 -11.42 3.41
CA LYS A 142 1.69 -12.19 3.31
C LYS A 142 0.56 -11.35 2.71
N ALA A 143 0.40 -10.10 3.13
CA ALA A 143 -0.61 -9.20 2.56
C ALA A 143 -0.37 -8.95 1.06
N PHE A 144 0.88 -8.74 0.66
CA PHE A 144 1.27 -8.54 -0.74
C PHE A 144 0.96 -9.80 -1.56
N ALA A 145 1.28 -10.98 -1.04
CA ALA A 145 0.95 -12.24 -1.68
C ALA A 145 -0.57 -12.46 -1.84
N LEU A 146 -1.39 -12.00 -0.87
CA LEU A 146 -2.85 -12.07 -0.99
C LEU A 146 -3.39 -11.09 -2.04
N GLU A 147 -2.81 -9.89 -2.15
CA GLU A 147 -3.17 -8.92 -3.18
C GLU A 147 -2.82 -9.42 -4.59
N SER A 148 -1.67 -10.08 -4.73
CA SER A 148 -1.17 -10.63 -6.00
C SER A 148 -1.63 -12.07 -6.30
N ALA A 149 -2.46 -12.67 -5.45
CA ALA A 149 -2.85 -14.08 -5.55
C ALA A 149 -3.67 -14.43 -6.80
N HIS A 150 -4.20 -13.43 -7.52
CA HIS A 150 -4.92 -13.68 -8.76
C HIS A 150 -3.94 -13.86 -9.93
N PRO A 151 -4.19 -14.84 -10.83
CA PRO A 151 -3.31 -15.06 -11.96
C PRO A 151 -3.32 -13.86 -12.89
N LEU A 152 -2.16 -13.51 -13.43
CA LEU A 152 -2.00 -12.49 -14.47
C LEU A 152 -2.94 -12.79 -15.64
N PRO A 153 -3.86 -11.88 -15.99
CA PRO A 153 -4.72 -12.07 -17.16
C PRO A 153 -3.97 -11.61 -18.42
N LEU A 154 -2.82 -12.24 -18.69
CA LEU A 154 -1.93 -11.99 -19.84
C LEU A 154 -2.67 -11.83 -21.19
N PRO A 155 -3.69 -12.64 -21.55
CA PRO A 155 -4.40 -12.48 -22.82
C PRO A 155 -5.31 -11.24 -22.90
N SER A 156 -5.55 -10.54 -21.79
CA SER A 156 -6.42 -9.35 -21.73
C SER A 156 -5.68 -8.03 -21.57
N LEU A 157 -4.34 -8.05 -21.48
CA LEU A 157 -3.57 -6.83 -21.34
C LEU A 157 -3.66 -5.99 -22.63
N PRO A 158 -3.91 -4.68 -22.54
CA PRO A 158 -3.89 -3.79 -23.70
C PRO A 158 -2.57 -3.92 -24.47
N SER A 159 -2.63 -3.86 -25.80
CA SER A 159 -1.44 -3.98 -26.67
C SER A 159 -0.33 -3.00 -26.29
N SER A 160 -0.69 -1.81 -25.80
CA SER A 160 0.26 -0.81 -25.30
C SER A 160 1.11 -1.29 -24.13
N VAL A 161 0.53 -2.03 -23.18
CA VAL A 161 1.24 -2.60 -22.02
C VAL A 161 2.17 -3.71 -22.47
N GLN A 162 1.73 -4.55 -23.40
CA GLN A 162 2.55 -5.62 -23.96
C GLN A 162 3.76 -5.08 -24.73
N THR A 163 3.58 -3.97 -25.46
CA THR A 163 4.68 -3.30 -26.16
C THR A 163 5.64 -2.60 -25.20
N ALA A 164 5.11 -1.99 -24.13
CA ALA A 164 5.94 -1.30 -23.14
C ALA A 164 6.76 -2.27 -22.26
N LEU A 165 6.27 -3.49 -22.04
CA LEU A 165 6.91 -4.50 -21.19
C LEU A 165 7.11 -5.82 -21.96
N PRO A 166 8.01 -5.84 -22.96
CA PRO A 166 8.17 -7.00 -23.85
C PRO A 166 8.63 -8.26 -23.10
N PHE A 167 9.28 -8.12 -21.95
CA PHE A 167 9.68 -9.24 -21.10
C PHE A 167 8.49 -10.03 -20.52
N LEU A 168 7.28 -9.44 -20.45
CA LEU A 168 6.08 -10.17 -20.03
C LEU A 168 5.74 -11.32 -21.00
N ARG A 169 6.15 -11.22 -22.26
CA ARG A 169 5.99 -12.30 -23.25
C ARG A 169 7.00 -13.44 -23.08
N LEU A 170 8.10 -13.18 -22.38
CA LEU A 170 9.14 -14.16 -22.09
C LEU A 170 8.87 -14.92 -20.77
N LEU A 171 7.91 -14.45 -19.96
CA LEU A 171 7.50 -15.16 -18.78
C LEU A 171 6.79 -16.45 -19.21
N PRO A 172 7.20 -17.62 -18.68
CA PRO A 172 6.48 -18.87 -18.95
C PRO A 172 5.02 -18.67 -18.53
N GLN A 173 4.07 -19.04 -19.40
CA GLN A 173 2.63 -18.92 -19.16
C GLN A 173 2.17 -19.91 -18.08
N HIS A 174 2.77 -19.85 -16.90
CA HIS A 174 2.43 -20.71 -15.80
C HIS A 174 1.21 -20.12 -15.08
N PRO A 175 0.14 -20.89 -14.86
CA PRO A 175 -1.08 -20.44 -14.15
C PRO A 175 -0.83 -20.06 -12.68
N ALA A 176 0.43 -20.08 -12.22
CA ALA A 176 0.84 -19.77 -10.85
C ALA A 176 1.68 -18.48 -10.74
N LEU A 177 1.85 -17.73 -11.83
CA LEU A 177 2.51 -16.42 -11.76
C LEU A 177 1.56 -15.40 -11.11
N PRO A 178 1.89 -14.87 -9.93
CA PRO A 178 1.07 -13.87 -9.25
C PRO A 178 1.06 -12.55 -10.02
N ASP A 179 -0.06 -11.84 -9.93
CA ASP A 179 -0.26 -10.56 -10.59
C ASP A 179 0.34 -9.39 -9.80
N PRO A 180 1.38 -8.69 -10.31
CA PRO A 180 1.91 -7.50 -9.66
C PRO A 180 1.02 -6.26 -9.87
N LEU A 181 0.04 -6.29 -10.79
CA LEU A 181 -0.78 -5.13 -11.11
C LEU A 181 -1.58 -4.57 -9.92
N PRO A 182 -2.15 -5.38 -9.01
CA PRO A 182 -2.77 -4.89 -7.79
C PRO A 182 -1.81 -4.07 -6.92
N LEU A 183 -0.55 -4.52 -6.78
CA LEU A 183 0.47 -3.81 -5.99
C LEU A 183 0.91 -2.51 -6.68
N LEU A 184 1.09 -2.53 -8.00
CA LEU A 184 1.39 -1.34 -8.78
C LEU A 184 0.24 -0.33 -8.74
N SER A 185 -1.01 -0.80 -8.86
CA SER A 185 -2.21 0.03 -8.74
C SER A 185 -2.32 0.65 -7.35
N ARG A 186 -2.04 -0.13 -6.29
CA ARG A 186 -1.98 0.36 -4.91
C ARG A 186 -0.93 1.46 -4.74
N ALA A 187 0.31 1.22 -5.16
CA ALA A 187 1.37 2.22 -5.09
C ALA A 187 1.04 3.48 -5.93
N GLY A 188 0.42 3.28 -7.09
CA GLY A 188 -0.11 4.35 -7.95
C GLY A 188 -1.10 5.24 -7.22
N ARG A 189 -2.09 4.65 -6.52
CA ARG A 189 -3.05 5.40 -5.70
C ARG A 189 -2.39 6.20 -4.59
N ILE A 190 -1.43 5.60 -3.87
CA ILE A 190 -0.70 6.26 -2.77
C ILE A 190 0.10 7.46 -3.30
N ALA A 191 0.82 7.29 -4.40
CA ALA A 191 1.57 8.37 -5.04
C ALA A 191 0.66 9.48 -5.55
N ASP A 192 -0.47 9.11 -6.18
CA ASP A 192 -1.46 10.05 -6.70
C ASP A 192 -2.14 10.86 -5.58
N GLU A 193 -2.44 10.22 -4.44
CA GLU A 193 -2.96 10.89 -3.24
C GLU A 193 -1.93 11.88 -2.67
N ALA A 194 -0.66 11.50 -2.59
CA ALA A 194 0.42 12.38 -2.16
C ALA A 194 0.58 13.58 -3.10
N CYS A 195 0.52 13.38 -4.42
CA CYS A 195 0.59 14.46 -5.42
C CYS A 195 -0.62 15.41 -5.38
N ARG A 196 -1.80 14.92 -4.98
CA ARG A 196 -3.03 15.74 -4.87
C ARG A 196 -3.16 16.44 -3.52
N SER A 197 -2.31 16.12 -2.56
CA SER A 197 -2.36 16.69 -1.22
C SER A 197 -2.34 18.23 -1.26
N PRO A 198 -3.14 18.90 -0.41
CA PRO A 198 -3.13 20.36 -0.30
C PRO A 198 -1.77 20.92 0.13
N LEU A 199 -0.89 20.07 0.69
CA LEU A 199 0.47 20.44 1.10
C LEU A 199 1.39 20.73 -0.08
N VAL A 200 1.04 20.22 -1.27
CA VAL A 200 1.84 20.44 -2.46
C VAL A 200 1.40 21.73 -3.14
N SER A 201 2.37 22.59 -3.42
CA SER A 201 2.12 23.93 -3.96
C SER A 201 1.25 23.85 -5.22
N GLN A 202 0.29 24.76 -5.33
CA GLN A 202 -0.52 24.85 -6.54
C GLN A 202 0.34 25.18 -7.76
N ALA A 203 1.41 25.96 -7.57
CA ALA A 203 2.41 26.24 -8.60
C ALA A 203 3.06 24.98 -9.16
N TRP A 204 3.42 23.99 -8.32
CA TRP A 204 3.96 22.71 -8.81
C TRP A 204 2.94 21.91 -9.60
N ARG A 205 1.68 21.88 -9.14
CA ARG A 205 0.61 21.19 -9.88
C ARG A 205 0.34 21.84 -11.24
N GLN A 206 0.45 23.16 -11.31
CA GLN A 206 0.28 23.94 -12.53
C GLN A 206 1.51 23.89 -13.43
N SER A 207 2.72 23.70 -12.89
CA SER A 207 3.93 23.59 -13.71
C SER A 207 4.03 22.26 -14.46
N LEU A 208 3.24 21.27 -14.07
CA LEU A 208 3.23 19.94 -14.68
C LEU A 208 2.16 19.87 -15.76
N ASP A 209 2.53 20.28 -16.98
CA ASP A 209 1.64 20.25 -18.12
C ASP A 209 1.64 18.89 -18.83
N GLY A 210 0.45 18.46 -19.26
CA GLY A 210 0.25 17.33 -20.18
C GLY A 210 0.83 15.98 -19.69
N PRO A 211 1.66 15.30 -20.50
CA PRO A 211 2.14 13.94 -20.21
C PRO A 211 3.11 13.85 -19.02
N GLU A 212 3.77 14.95 -18.65
CA GLU A 212 4.77 14.97 -17.57
C GLU A 212 4.13 14.65 -16.21
N TRP A 213 2.91 15.12 -15.97
CA TRP A 213 2.13 14.80 -14.77
C TRP A 213 1.92 13.29 -14.58
N TYR A 214 1.74 12.54 -15.69
CA TYR A 214 1.61 11.09 -15.64
C TYR A 214 2.96 10.40 -15.43
N ALA A 215 4.01 10.90 -16.08
CA ALA A 215 5.37 10.37 -15.92
C ALA A 215 5.87 10.49 -14.47
N ILE A 216 5.66 11.64 -13.83
CA ILE A 216 6.06 11.87 -12.44
C ILE A 216 5.30 10.95 -11.48
N ARG A 217 3.98 10.81 -11.65
CA ARG A 217 3.18 9.90 -10.80
C ARG A 217 3.58 8.44 -10.98
N ALA A 218 3.82 8.00 -12.22
CA ALA A 218 4.30 6.65 -12.50
C ALA A 218 5.67 6.40 -11.83
N ARG A 219 6.58 7.38 -11.91
CA ARG A 219 7.89 7.33 -11.23
C ARG A 219 7.76 7.27 -9.72
N LEU A 220 6.93 8.11 -9.12
CA LEU A 220 6.73 8.13 -7.66
C LEU A 220 6.07 6.83 -7.17
N ALA A 221 5.10 6.30 -7.92
CA ALA A 221 4.50 5.00 -7.63
C ALA A 221 5.54 3.87 -7.69
N PHE A 222 6.38 3.87 -8.72
CA PHE A 222 7.48 2.90 -8.85
C PHE A 222 8.50 3.04 -7.71
N ALA A 223 8.94 4.26 -7.41
CA ALA A 223 9.89 4.53 -6.33
C ALA A 223 9.34 4.09 -4.96
N TYR A 224 8.06 4.34 -4.71
CA TYR A 224 7.39 3.90 -3.48
C TYR A 224 7.32 2.38 -3.39
N LEU A 225 6.86 1.70 -4.46
CA LEU A 225 6.81 0.24 -4.50
C LEU A 225 8.20 -0.38 -4.34
N ALA A 226 9.21 0.15 -5.01
CA ALA A 226 10.59 -0.29 -4.87
C ALA A 226 11.10 -0.11 -3.43
N GLY A 227 10.76 1.00 -2.77
CA GLY A 227 11.05 1.24 -1.36
C GLY A 227 10.37 0.22 -0.43
N GLU A 228 9.09 -0.09 -0.66
CA GLU A 228 8.38 -1.13 0.11
C GLU A 228 9.02 -2.51 -0.08
N LEU A 229 9.35 -2.88 -1.32
CA LEU A 229 9.97 -4.16 -1.62
C LEU A 229 11.38 -4.26 -1.02
N HIS A 230 12.16 -3.18 -1.09
CA HIS A 230 13.45 -3.11 -0.42
C HIS A 230 13.28 -3.27 1.09
N LEU A 231 12.30 -2.61 1.71
CA LEU A 231 12.00 -2.75 3.13
C LEU A 231 11.66 -4.21 3.53
N LEU A 232 11.09 -5.01 2.63
CA LEU A 232 10.82 -6.42 2.90
C LEU A 232 12.06 -7.34 2.80
N SER A 233 13.15 -6.88 2.16
CA SER A 233 14.39 -7.66 2.03
C SER A 233 15.07 -7.90 3.38
N PRO A 234 15.52 -9.12 3.75
CA PRO A 234 16.03 -9.44 5.09
C PRO A 234 17.14 -8.53 5.63
N SER A 235 17.99 -8.00 4.74
CA SER A 235 19.14 -7.15 5.10
C SER A 235 18.85 -5.65 5.06
N SER A 236 17.63 -5.24 4.73
CA SER A 236 17.30 -3.83 4.60
C SER A 236 16.89 -3.17 5.91
N THR A 237 17.14 -1.86 5.96
CA THR A 237 16.71 -0.97 7.04
C THR A 237 15.70 0.04 6.51
N LEU A 238 14.87 0.60 7.38
CA LEU A 238 13.94 1.66 6.98
C LEU A 238 14.65 2.84 6.31
N ALA A 239 15.78 3.28 6.88
CA ALA A 239 16.56 4.39 6.34
C ALA A 239 17.08 4.11 4.92
N SER A 240 17.59 2.90 4.67
CA SER A 240 18.09 2.52 3.33
C SER A 240 16.96 2.41 2.30
N SER A 241 15.77 1.95 2.70
CA SER A 241 14.58 1.92 1.84
C SER A 241 14.04 3.31 1.52
N GLN A 242 14.03 4.23 2.49
CA GLN A 242 13.64 5.63 2.28
C GLN A 242 14.63 6.35 1.38
N ASP A 243 15.93 6.06 1.50
CA ASP A 243 16.97 6.62 0.64
C ASP A 243 16.86 6.11 -0.80
N LEU A 244 16.57 4.81 -0.99
CA LEU A 244 16.29 4.25 -2.32
C LEU A 244 15.09 4.94 -2.97
N LEU A 245 13.98 5.07 -2.25
CA LEU A 245 12.78 5.77 -2.72
C LEU A 245 13.14 7.19 -3.18
N ARG A 246 13.86 7.96 -2.35
CA ARG A 246 14.27 9.33 -2.66
C ARG A 246 15.10 9.40 -3.94
N ARG A 247 16.10 8.51 -4.08
CA ARG A 247 16.96 8.45 -5.28
C ARG A 247 16.14 8.15 -6.53
N LEU A 248 15.20 7.20 -6.48
CA LEU A 248 14.35 6.85 -7.61
C LEU A 248 13.33 7.95 -7.94
N ALA A 249 12.78 8.62 -6.93
CA ALA A 249 11.85 9.74 -7.09
C ALA A 249 12.49 10.96 -7.76
N GLN A 250 13.81 11.15 -7.62
CA GLN A 250 14.54 12.29 -8.21
C GLN A 250 15.02 12.04 -9.65
N ARG A 251 15.06 10.79 -10.13
CA ARG A 251 15.59 10.47 -11.47
C ARG A 251 14.62 10.81 -12.60
N PRO A 252 14.99 11.61 -13.62
CA PRO A 252 14.04 12.11 -14.62
C PRO A 252 13.44 11.02 -15.52
N ALA A 253 14.17 9.93 -15.77
CA ALA A 253 13.70 8.84 -16.64
C ALA A 253 13.40 7.56 -15.86
N LEU A 254 12.13 7.11 -15.95
CA LEU A 254 11.68 5.83 -15.39
C LEU A 254 12.38 4.63 -16.06
N LEU A 255 12.64 4.72 -17.37
CA LEU A 255 13.34 3.67 -18.11
C LEU A 255 14.81 3.53 -17.67
N ASP A 256 15.49 4.64 -17.38
CA ASP A 256 16.86 4.60 -16.85
C ASP A 256 16.91 4.10 -15.40
N ALA A 257 15.86 4.41 -14.62
CA ALA A 257 15.69 3.83 -13.30
C ALA A 257 15.45 2.31 -13.38
N LEU A 258 14.63 1.83 -14.31
CA LEU A 258 14.39 0.40 -14.53
C LEU A 258 15.62 -0.34 -15.05
N SER A 259 16.38 0.24 -15.98
CA SER A 259 17.57 -0.39 -16.57
C SER A 259 18.70 -0.54 -15.55
N THR A 260 18.94 0.47 -14.71
CA THR A 260 19.94 0.42 -13.64
C THR A 260 19.51 -0.43 -12.44
N THR A 261 18.20 -0.58 -12.23
CA THR A 261 17.63 -1.44 -11.17
C THR A 261 17.37 -2.87 -11.67
N SER A 262 17.65 -3.18 -12.94
CA SER A 262 17.35 -4.49 -13.56
C SER A 262 17.95 -5.68 -12.82
N GLY A 263 19.16 -5.52 -12.24
CA GLY A 263 19.75 -6.51 -11.33
C GLY A 263 18.85 -6.80 -10.14
N ASN A 264 18.35 -5.75 -9.47
CA ASN A 264 17.46 -5.84 -8.32
C ASN A 264 16.02 -6.24 -8.68
N VAL A 265 15.53 -5.93 -9.88
CA VAL A 265 14.21 -6.38 -10.38
C VAL A 265 14.23 -7.88 -10.65
N ARG A 266 15.34 -8.41 -11.18
CA ARG A 266 15.52 -9.86 -11.32
C ARG A 266 15.64 -10.51 -9.95
N SER A 267 16.40 -9.93 -9.01
CA SER A 267 16.42 -10.38 -7.62
C SER A 267 15.05 -10.30 -6.96
N PHE A 268 14.21 -9.32 -7.32
CA PHE A 268 12.82 -9.18 -6.88
C PHE A 268 11.91 -10.26 -7.47
N LEU A 269 12.02 -10.56 -8.78
CA LEU A 269 11.28 -11.67 -9.38
C LEU A 269 11.75 -13.02 -8.84
N GLU A 270 13.04 -13.17 -8.55
CA GLU A 270 13.59 -14.38 -7.96
C GLU A 270 13.24 -14.51 -6.47
N TRP A 271 13.28 -13.43 -5.68
CA TRP A 271 12.98 -13.44 -4.24
C TRP A 271 11.48 -13.38 -3.95
N GLY A 272 10.76 -12.45 -4.60
CA GLY A 272 9.31 -12.35 -4.59
C GLY A 272 8.69 -13.61 -5.20
N GLY A 273 9.19 -14.06 -6.35
CA GLY A 273 8.75 -15.32 -6.97
C GLY A 273 9.01 -16.54 -6.08
N ARG A 274 10.22 -16.71 -5.50
CA ARG A 274 10.50 -17.84 -4.58
C ARG A 274 9.68 -17.78 -3.29
N SER A 275 9.49 -16.60 -2.71
CA SER A 275 8.68 -16.41 -1.50
C SER A 275 7.20 -16.65 -1.78
N TRP A 276 6.69 -16.21 -2.94
CA TRP A 276 5.34 -16.48 -3.41
C TRP A 276 5.13 -17.97 -3.75
N ILE A 277 6.13 -18.62 -4.36
CA ILE A 277 6.13 -20.07 -4.61
C ILE A 277 6.13 -20.85 -3.29
N GLY A 278 6.87 -20.40 -2.27
CA GLY A 278 6.86 -21.00 -0.93
C GLY A 278 5.48 -20.90 -0.26
N ILE A 279 4.84 -19.74 -0.36
CA ILE A 279 3.47 -19.53 0.15
C ILE A 279 2.45 -20.39 -0.61
N LEU A 280 2.57 -20.53 -1.93
CA LEU A 280 1.73 -21.41 -2.75
C LEU A 280 1.91 -22.88 -2.38
N ARG A 281 3.17 -23.33 -2.24
CA ARG A 281 3.52 -24.70 -1.84
C ARG A 281 3.03 -25.04 -0.44
N SER A 282 3.06 -24.08 0.48
CA SER A 282 2.53 -24.25 1.85
C SER A 282 1.01 -24.39 1.90
N ARG A 283 0.30 -24.09 0.80
CA ARG A 283 -1.15 -24.23 0.66
C ARG A 283 -1.58 -25.46 -0.13
N GLY A 284 -0.65 -26.35 -0.49
CA GLY A 284 -0.97 -27.59 -1.21
C GLY A 284 -1.37 -27.38 -2.67
N LEU A 285 -0.98 -26.25 -3.26
CA LEU A 285 -1.02 -25.99 -4.71
C LEU A 285 0.34 -26.31 -5.35
#